data_AF-A0AA43DDR8-F1
#
_entry.id   AF-A0AA43DDR8-F1
#
_cell.length_a   1.000
_cell.length_b   1.000
_cell.length_c   1.000
_cell.angle_alpha   90.00
_cell.angle_beta   90.00
_cell.angle_gamma   90.00
#
_symmetry.space_group_name_H-M   'P 1'
#
loop_
_entity.id
_entity.type
_entity.pdbx_description
1 polymer ?
#
loop_
_entity_poly.entity_id
_entity_poly.type
_entity_poly.pdbx_seq_one_letter_code
_entity_poly.pdbx_strand_id
1 'polypeptide(L)'
;MQGKDLFLALLGVFILGVTFVFCGSGAKTAPPPVASQNRSEIPPPAPKNLEPPSSSTPAPLVAATAVLKKKIDHLLIGNPIAFRLNSAILLPEGKTALNGVAAILQEDPTVAFEVGGHTDNVGPEQSNWVLSEQRAKAVVEYLVSQGIAADRLTPKGYGASRPIADSATDEGRWQNRRIEFAIGAKGEQP
;
A
#
# COMPACT_ATOMS: atom_id res chain seq x y z
N MET A 1 -16.64 49.93 -37.72
CA MET A 1 -18.02 50.44 -37.81
C MET A 1 -18.81 49.48 -38.67
N GLN A 2 -20.01 49.10 -38.21
CA GLN A 2 -21.08 48.31 -38.89
C GLN A 2 -20.71 46.84 -39.23
N GLY A 3 -21.54 45.82 -38.99
CA GLY A 3 -22.97 45.79 -38.66
C GLY A 3 -23.30 44.68 -37.66
N LYS A 4 -24.31 44.96 -36.84
CA LYS A 4 -25.08 43.99 -36.07
C LYS A 4 -26.25 43.59 -36.95
N ASP A 5 -26.48 42.30 -37.13
CA ASP A 5 -27.79 41.71 -37.46
C ASP A 5 -27.71 40.21 -37.08
N LEU A 6 -28.40 39.74 -36.04
CA LEU A 6 -29.84 39.44 -35.98
C LEU A 6 -30.16 38.06 -36.57
N PHE A 7 -30.14 37.02 -35.73
CA PHE A 7 -30.96 35.81 -35.88
C PHE A 7 -31.10 35.14 -34.51
N LEU A 8 -32.00 35.67 -33.67
CA LEU A 8 -33.23 35.01 -33.22
C LEU A 8 -33.35 33.49 -33.45
N ALA A 9 -33.60 32.81 -32.33
CA ALA A 9 -34.55 31.72 -32.11
C ALA A 9 -34.34 30.39 -32.86
N LEU A 10 -34.08 29.33 -32.09
CA LEU A 10 -35.13 28.34 -31.77
C LEU A 10 -34.65 27.36 -30.70
N LEU A 11 -35.40 27.38 -29.60
CA LEU A 11 -35.42 26.41 -28.53
C LEU A 11 -35.94 25.08 -29.10
N GLY A 12 -35.18 23.99 -28.96
CA GLY A 12 -35.57 22.65 -29.43
C GLY A 12 -35.42 21.62 -28.32
N VAL A 13 -36.29 21.69 -27.31
CA VAL A 13 -36.44 20.63 -26.29
C VAL A 13 -37.27 19.51 -26.92
N PHE A 14 -36.66 18.36 -27.19
CA PHE A 14 -37.36 17.14 -27.58
C PHE A 14 -37.33 16.15 -26.41
N ILE A 15 -38.38 16.19 -25.59
CA ILE A 15 -38.69 15.18 -24.57
C ILE A 15 -39.65 14.19 -25.24
N LEU A 16 -39.13 13.03 -25.63
CA LEU A 16 -39.86 11.77 -25.76
C LEU A 16 -39.04 10.79 -24.90
N GLY A 17 -39.52 10.30 -23.75
CA GLY A 17 -40.78 9.59 -23.62
C GLY A 17 -40.52 8.09 -23.70
N VAL A 18 -39.76 7.54 -22.74
CA VAL A 18 -39.69 6.09 -22.51
C VAL A 18 -39.88 5.84 -21.02
N THR A 19 -41.14 5.75 -20.62
CA THR A 19 -41.54 5.21 -19.32
C THR A 19 -41.38 3.68 -19.38
N PHE A 20 -40.28 3.17 -18.84
CA PHE A 20 -40.16 1.74 -18.59
C PHE A 20 -41.10 1.36 -17.44
N VAL A 21 -42.09 0.56 -17.81
CA VAL A 21 -43.06 -0.10 -16.93
C VAL A 21 -42.31 -0.99 -15.94
N PHE A 22 -42.46 -0.67 -14.66
CA PHE A 22 -42.08 -1.53 -13.55
C PHE A 22 -43.14 -2.64 -13.42
N CYS A 23 -42.80 -3.85 -13.84
CA CYS A 23 -43.60 -5.05 -13.59
C CYS A 23 -42.67 -6.25 -13.36
N GLY A 24 -42.82 -6.91 -12.21
CA GLY A 24 -42.18 -8.20 -11.97
C GLY A 24 -41.72 -8.42 -10.53
N SER A 25 -42.65 -8.61 -9.60
CA SER A 25 -42.40 -9.30 -8.33
C SER A 25 -41.96 -10.75 -8.60
N GLY A 26 -40.66 -11.01 -8.51
CA GLY A 26 -40.09 -12.36 -8.47
C GLY A 26 -39.97 -12.82 -7.01
N ALA A 27 -40.80 -13.78 -6.63
CA ALA A 27 -40.87 -14.36 -5.30
C ALA A 27 -39.53 -15.00 -4.88
N LYS A 28 -39.14 -14.76 -3.62
CA LYS A 28 -38.13 -15.57 -2.92
C LYS A 28 -38.65 -17.00 -2.80
N THR A 29 -38.17 -17.91 -3.64
CA THR A 29 -38.30 -19.35 -3.41
C THR A 29 -37.06 -19.83 -2.67
N ALA A 30 -37.21 -20.09 -1.38
CA ALA A 30 -36.22 -20.81 -0.60
C ALA A 30 -36.03 -22.22 -1.19
N PRO A 31 -34.80 -22.73 -1.34
CA PRO A 31 -34.59 -24.12 -1.67
C PRO A 31 -35.09 -25.03 -0.53
N PRO A 32 -35.59 -26.24 -0.84
CA PRO A 32 -36.11 -27.18 0.15
C PRO A 32 -35.02 -27.65 1.13
N PRO A 33 -35.38 -28.06 2.36
CA PRO A 33 -34.42 -28.62 3.30
C PRO A 33 -33.90 -29.96 2.78
N VAL A 34 -32.68 -29.98 2.26
CA VAL A 34 -31.97 -31.23 1.97
C VAL A 34 -31.51 -31.81 3.31
N ALA A 35 -32.21 -32.86 3.74
CA ALA A 35 -31.77 -33.75 4.80
C ALA A 35 -30.43 -34.38 4.41
N SER A 36 -29.33 -33.90 5.00
CA SER A 36 -28.02 -34.55 4.89
C SER A 36 -27.91 -35.59 6.00
N GLN A 37 -28.06 -36.84 5.61
CA GLN A 37 -27.90 -37.99 6.47
C GLN A 37 -26.44 -38.13 6.90
N ASN A 38 -26.28 -38.31 8.20
CA ASN A 38 -25.11 -38.86 8.85
C ASN A 38 -24.52 -40.04 8.06
N ARG A 39 -23.31 -39.89 7.54
CA ARG A 39 -22.41 -41.02 7.28
C ARG A 39 -21.12 -40.74 8.02
N SER A 40 -20.97 -41.40 9.16
CA SER A 40 -19.73 -41.49 9.91
C SER A 40 -18.69 -42.19 9.03
N GLU A 41 -17.86 -41.40 8.36
CA GLU A 41 -16.63 -41.91 7.76
C GLU A 41 -15.52 -41.67 8.78
N ILE A 42 -14.99 -42.77 9.31
CA ILE A 42 -13.85 -42.77 10.22
C ILE A 42 -12.67 -42.19 9.42
N PRO A 43 -12.11 -41.04 9.79
CA PRO A 43 -10.92 -40.55 9.11
C PRO A 43 -9.77 -41.54 9.32
N PRO A 44 -8.94 -41.78 8.29
CA PRO A 44 -7.78 -42.66 8.38
C PRO A 44 -6.85 -42.21 9.52
N PRO A 45 -6.14 -43.14 10.19
CA PRO A 45 -5.20 -42.79 11.26
C PRO A 45 -4.16 -41.80 10.71
N ALA A 46 -4.04 -40.66 11.39
CA ALA A 46 -3.10 -39.60 11.05
C ALA A 46 -1.68 -40.16 10.82
N PRO A 47 -0.98 -39.76 9.75
CA PRO A 47 0.43 -40.08 9.61
C PRO A 47 1.19 -39.42 10.78
N LYS A 48 1.81 -40.26 11.61
CA LYS A 48 2.88 -39.82 12.51
C LYS A 48 4.01 -39.27 11.66
N ASN A 49 4.42 -38.05 12.00
CA ASN A 49 5.68 -37.41 11.66
C ASN A 49 5.75 -36.62 10.35
N LEU A 50 5.31 -35.35 10.43
CA LEU A 50 6.08 -34.21 9.94
C LEU A 50 5.95 -33.13 11.00
N GLU A 51 6.89 -33.12 11.94
CA GLU A 51 7.13 -31.97 12.80
C GLU A 51 7.28 -30.73 11.89
N PRO A 52 6.57 -29.61 12.16
CA PRO A 52 6.85 -28.36 11.44
C PRO A 52 8.36 -28.07 11.61
N PRO A 53 9.07 -27.51 10.60
CA PRO A 53 10.45 -27.10 10.81
C PRO A 53 10.47 -25.93 11.80
N SER A 54 10.49 -26.27 13.08
CA SER A 54 10.80 -25.40 14.20
C SER A 54 12.24 -24.93 14.04
N SER A 55 12.37 -23.63 13.78
CA SER A 55 13.25 -22.75 14.53
C SER A 55 14.69 -23.24 14.74
N SER A 56 15.51 -23.23 13.70
CA SER A 56 16.95 -23.03 13.89
C SER A 56 17.58 -22.40 12.66
N THR A 57 17.57 -21.06 12.60
CA THR A 57 18.76 -20.26 12.28
C THR A 57 18.47 -18.78 12.61
N PRO A 58 18.85 -18.25 13.79
CA PRO A 58 18.67 -16.82 14.08
C PRO A 58 19.92 -15.94 13.90
N ALA A 59 21.09 -16.44 13.48
CA ALA A 59 22.32 -15.63 13.44
C ALA A 59 22.68 -15.01 12.07
N PRO A 60 22.78 -15.77 10.95
CA PRO A 60 23.19 -15.21 9.66
C PRO A 60 22.13 -14.31 8.99
N LEU A 61 20.83 -14.57 9.19
CA LEU A 61 19.77 -13.77 8.56
C LEU A 61 19.72 -12.34 9.12
N VAL A 62 19.99 -12.16 10.42
CA VAL A 62 19.93 -10.84 11.09
C VAL A 62 21.09 -9.95 10.65
N ALA A 63 22.30 -10.52 10.49
CA ALA A 63 23.48 -9.78 10.05
C ALA A 63 23.37 -9.33 8.58
N ALA A 64 22.92 -10.21 7.68
CA ALA A 64 22.72 -9.89 6.26
C ALA A 64 21.67 -8.77 6.08
N THR A 65 20.58 -8.86 6.83
CA THR A 65 19.49 -7.88 6.79
C THR A 65 19.94 -6.49 7.24
N ALA A 66 20.80 -6.40 8.26
CA ALA A 66 21.37 -5.12 8.72
C ALA A 66 22.26 -4.44 7.66
N VAL A 67 22.99 -5.22 6.86
CA VAL A 67 23.83 -4.70 5.78
C VAL A 67 22.96 -4.09 4.66
N LEU A 68 21.92 -4.80 4.21
CA LEU A 68 21.00 -4.28 3.19
C LEU A 68 20.28 -3.02 3.67
N LYS A 69 19.79 -3.02 4.91
CA LYS A 69 19.16 -1.84 5.52
C LYS A 69 20.10 -0.63 5.46
N LYS A 70 21.35 -0.80 5.88
CA LYS A 70 22.34 0.28 5.88
C LYS A 70 22.62 0.82 4.48
N LYS A 71 22.65 -0.04 3.46
CA LYS A 71 22.78 0.38 2.05
C LYS A 71 21.58 1.23 1.61
N ILE A 72 20.36 0.79 1.93
CA ILE A 72 19.12 1.52 1.62
C ILE A 72 19.12 2.88 2.32
N ASP A 73 19.39 2.92 3.62
CA ASP A 73 19.41 4.17 4.39
C ASP A 73 20.42 5.18 3.78
N HIS A 74 21.63 4.72 3.43
CA HIS A 74 22.64 5.58 2.81
C HIS A 74 22.20 6.11 1.44
N LEU A 75 21.57 5.26 0.62
CA LEU A 75 21.04 5.68 -0.68
C LEU A 75 20.00 6.78 -0.54
N LEU A 76 19.11 6.67 0.45
CA LEU A 76 17.99 7.58 0.67
C LEU A 76 18.38 8.91 1.32
N ILE A 77 19.51 8.99 2.02
CA ILE A 77 20.04 10.27 2.54
C ILE A 77 20.34 11.26 1.41
N GLY A 78 20.90 10.78 0.29
CA GLY A 78 21.21 11.61 -0.88
C GLY A 78 20.07 11.68 -1.91
N ASN A 79 19.13 10.74 -1.88
CA ASN A 79 18.06 10.60 -2.87
C ASN A 79 16.72 10.32 -2.19
N PRO A 80 16.07 11.34 -1.61
CA PRO A 80 14.79 11.14 -0.94
C PRO A 80 13.71 10.68 -1.93
N ILE A 81 12.81 9.81 -1.47
CA ILE A 81 11.67 9.36 -2.28
C ILE A 81 10.68 10.52 -2.40
N ALA A 82 10.68 11.17 -3.56
CA ALA A 82 9.89 12.37 -3.82
C ALA A 82 8.46 12.06 -4.30
N PHE A 83 7.51 12.81 -3.79
CA PHE A 83 6.08 12.74 -4.13
C PHE A 83 5.56 14.10 -4.58
N ARG A 84 4.48 14.11 -5.35
CA ARG A 84 3.70 15.34 -5.58
C ARG A 84 3.18 15.87 -4.24
N LEU A 85 3.10 17.20 -4.13
CA LEU A 85 2.64 17.89 -2.92
C LEU A 85 1.30 17.31 -2.43
N ASN A 86 1.23 17.00 -1.14
CA ASN A 86 0.05 16.44 -0.46
C ASN A 86 -0.55 15.20 -1.16
N SER A 87 0.29 14.39 -1.79
CA SER A 87 -0.14 13.21 -2.54
C SER A 87 0.80 12.02 -2.31
N ALA A 88 0.32 10.84 -2.70
CA ALA A 88 1.08 9.60 -2.82
C ALA A 88 1.59 9.34 -4.26
N ILE A 89 1.39 10.28 -5.19
CA ILE A 89 1.92 10.17 -6.55
C ILE A 89 3.45 10.36 -6.53
N LEU A 90 4.19 9.29 -6.86
CA LEU A 90 5.65 9.31 -7.01
C LEU A 90 6.08 10.21 -8.18
N LEU A 91 7.06 11.08 -7.91
CA LEU A 91 7.73 11.87 -8.94
C LEU A 91 8.84 11.04 -9.63
N PRO A 92 9.30 11.43 -10.83
CA PRO A 92 10.40 10.74 -11.52
C PRO A 92 11.65 10.54 -10.65
N GLU A 93 12.01 11.54 -9.85
CA GLU A 93 13.17 11.49 -8.94
C GLU A 93 12.98 10.44 -7.85
N GLY A 94 11.76 10.33 -7.30
CA GLY A 94 11.41 9.30 -6.33
C GLY A 94 11.47 7.89 -6.93
N LYS A 95 11.05 7.74 -8.19
CA LYS A 95 11.17 6.47 -8.93
C LYS A 95 12.62 6.08 -9.16
N THR A 96 13.50 7.03 -9.49
CA THR A 96 14.95 6.79 -9.62
C THR A 96 15.55 6.30 -8.31
N ALA A 97 15.21 6.93 -7.19
CA ALA A 97 15.65 6.45 -5.87
C ALA A 97 15.17 5.02 -5.60
N LEU A 98 13.89 4.74 -5.90
CA LEU A 98 13.30 3.41 -5.71
C LEU A 98 13.88 2.33 -6.62
N ASN A 99 14.38 2.68 -7.81
CA ASN A 99 15.11 1.73 -8.66
C ASN A 99 16.41 1.28 -7.97
N GLY A 100 17.11 2.20 -7.32
CA GLY A 100 18.29 1.86 -6.51
C GLY A 100 17.94 1.00 -5.30
N VAL A 101 16.82 1.28 -4.63
CA VAL A 101 16.31 0.41 -3.55
C VAL A 101 15.97 -0.99 -4.07
N ALA A 102 15.29 -1.10 -5.22
CA ALA A 102 14.96 -2.37 -5.83
C ALA A 102 16.22 -3.19 -6.16
N ALA A 103 17.26 -2.56 -6.71
CA ALA A 103 18.53 -3.22 -6.97
C ALA A 103 19.17 -3.79 -5.69
N ILE A 104 19.13 -3.05 -4.57
CA ILE A 104 19.63 -3.53 -3.27
C ILE A 104 18.79 -4.71 -2.75
N LEU A 105 17.45 -4.62 -2.86
CA LEU A 105 16.55 -5.69 -2.41
C LEU A 105 16.64 -6.97 -3.25
N GLN A 106 17.17 -6.89 -4.48
CA GLN A 106 17.45 -8.04 -5.33
C GLN A 106 18.76 -8.75 -4.95
N GLU A 107 19.69 -8.10 -4.23
CA GLU A 107 20.93 -8.73 -3.76
C GLU A 107 20.65 -9.90 -2.81
N ASP A 108 19.61 -9.79 -1.98
CA ASP A 108 19.16 -10.85 -1.08
C ASP A 108 17.63 -10.98 -1.08
N PRO A 109 17.06 -11.98 -1.78
CA PRO A 109 15.63 -12.16 -1.87
C PRO A 109 14.99 -12.74 -0.60
N THR A 110 15.77 -13.15 0.40
CA THR A 110 15.25 -13.78 1.63
C THR A 110 14.81 -12.77 2.68
N VAL A 111 15.22 -11.51 2.54
CA VAL A 111 14.95 -10.45 3.51
C VAL A 111 13.60 -9.79 3.25
N ALA A 112 12.86 -9.54 4.33
CA ALA A 112 11.61 -8.79 4.33
C ALA A 112 11.76 -7.44 5.07
N PHE A 113 11.03 -6.44 4.61
CA PHE A 113 11.04 -5.09 5.15
C PHE A 113 9.62 -4.56 5.40
N GLU A 114 9.46 -3.83 6.49
CA GLU A 114 8.37 -2.87 6.65
C GLU A 114 8.77 -1.56 5.96
N VAL A 115 7.87 -1.01 5.15
CA VAL A 115 8.02 0.30 4.49
C VAL A 115 7.19 1.31 5.26
N GLY A 116 7.85 2.12 6.08
CA GLY A 116 7.23 3.12 6.94
C GLY A 116 7.12 4.48 6.26
N GLY A 117 5.91 5.03 6.16
CA GLY A 117 5.66 6.39 5.71
C GLY A 117 5.48 7.36 6.87
N HIS A 118 6.10 8.55 6.77
CA HIS A 118 6.05 9.60 7.79
C HIS A 118 5.70 10.97 7.17
N THR A 119 5.06 11.83 7.96
CA THR A 119 4.78 13.23 7.60
C THR A 119 5.45 14.18 8.59
N ASP A 120 5.40 15.49 8.31
CA ASP A 120 5.61 16.48 9.36
C ASP A 120 4.36 16.60 10.25
N ASN A 121 4.44 17.48 11.26
CA ASN A 121 3.38 17.72 12.24
C ASN A 121 2.32 18.74 11.78
N VAL A 122 2.32 19.14 10.50
CA VAL A 122 1.39 20.15 9.99
C VAL A 122 0.10 19.47 9.52
N GLY A 123 -1.03 20.06 9.86
CA GLY A 123 -2.36 19.59 9.42
C GLY A 123 -2.98 18.54 10.34
N PRO A 124 -4.17 18.03 9.97
CA PRO A 124 -4.92 17.10 10.82
C PRO A 124 -4.21 15.75 10.95
N GLU A 125 -4.18 15.21 12.16
CA GLU A 125 -3.55 13.91 12.46
C GLU A 125 -4.08 12.81 11.53
N GLN A 126 -5.41 12.65 11.43
CA GLN A 126 -6.01 11.60 10.59
C GLN A 126 -5.59 11.73 9.11
N SER A 127 -5.49 12.95 8.59
CA SER A 127 -5.05 13.19 7.22
C SER A 127 -3.58 12.78 7.03
N ASN A 128 -2.74 13.06 8.03
CA ASN A 128 -1.33 12.69 8.02
C ASN A 128 -1.14 11.16 8.09
N TRP A 129 -1.93 10.48 8.92
CA TRP A 129 -1.96 9.02 8.98
C TRP A 129 -2.32 8.42 7.61
N VAL A 130 -3.44 8.85 7.02
CA VAL A 130 -3.89 8.35 5.71
C VAL A 130 -2.87 8.62 4.61
N LEU A 131 -2.33 9.85 4.53
CA LEU A 131 -1.34 10.22 3.52
C LEU A 131 -0.06 9.39 3.65
N SER A 132 0.42 9.20 4.89
CA SER A 132 1.62 8.42 5.15
C SER A 132 1.46 6.96 4.75
N GLU A 133 0.29 6.37 5.02
CA GLU A 133 -0.03 4.98 4.64
C GLU A 133 -0.14 4.84 3.12
N GLN A 134 -0.81 5.78 2.45
CA GLN A 134 -0.91 5.78 0.98
C GLN A 134 0.47 5.89 0.31
N ARG A 135 1.36 6.72 0.86
CA ARG A 135 2.75 6.83 0.37
C ARG A 135 3.53 5.53 0.55
N ALA A 136 3.41 4.89 1.70
CA ALA A 136 4.02 3.59 1.93
C ALA A 136 3.50 2.53 0.95
N LYS A 137 2.19 2.49 0.70
CA LYS A 137 1.57 1.60 -0.30
C LYS A 137 2.09 1.87 -1.71
N ALA A 138 2.15 3.14 -2.14
CA ALA A 138 2.67 3.53 -3.45
C ALA A 138 4.14 3.10 -3.65
N VAL A 139 4.96 3.18 -2.60
CA VAL A 139 6.35 2.67 -2.62
C VAL A 139 6.37 1.16 -2.82
N VAL A 140 5.57 0.42 -2.04
CA VAL A 140 5.48 -1.04 -2.16
C VAL A 140 5.01 -1.45 -3.55
N GLU A 141 3.93 -0.85 -4.06
CA GLU A 141 3.41 -1.11 -5.41
C GLU A 141 4.48 -0.85 -6.47
N TYR A 142 5.24 0.23 -6.34
CA TYR A 142 6.34 0.53 -7.25
C TYR A 142 7.43 -0.54 -7.17
N LEU A 143 7.90 -0.92 -5.98
CA LEU A 143 8.93 -1.95 -5.82
C LEU A 143 8.47 -3.32 -6.35
N VAL A 144 7.18 -3.66 -6.16
CA VAL A 144 6.59 -4.87 -6.75
C VAL A 144 6.61 -4.81 -8.28
N SER A 145 6.33 -3.65 -8.87
CA SER A 145 6.46 -3.46 -10.33
C SER A 145 7.90 -3.61 -10.83
N GLN A 146 8.90 -3.44 -9.95
CA GLN A 146 10.33 -3.68 -10.23
C GLN A 146 10.76 -5.14 -9.95
N GLY A 147 9.81 -6.04 -9.66
CA GLY A 147 10.07 -7.47 -9.47
C GLY A 147 10.38 -7.89 -8.03
N ILE A 148 10.18 -7.02 -7.02
CA ILE A 148 10.27 -7.42 -5.62
C ILE A 148 9.00 -8.18 -5.22
N ALA A 149 9.15 -9.35 -4.60
CA ALA A 149 7.99 -10.13 -4.16
C ALA A 149 7.18 -9.37 -3.08
N ALA A 150 5.86 -9.33 -3.24
CA ALA A 150 4.98 -8.51 -2.39
C ALA A 150 4.96 -8.98 -0.92
N ASP A 151 5.12 -10.28 -0.67
CA ASP A 151 5.18 -10.87 0.67
C ASP A 151 6.43 -10.46 1.47
N ARG A 152 7.42 -9.85 0.82
CA ARG A 152 8.61 -9.27 1.46
C ARG A 152 8.42 -7.84 1.94
N LEU A 153 7.31 -7.19 1.57
CA LEU A 153 7.13 -5.75 1.80
C LEU A 153 5.81 -5.49 2.52
N THR A 154 5.89 -4.90 3.71
CA THR A 154 4.70 -4.50 4.49
C THR A 154 4.60 -2.97 4.55
N PRO A 155 3.62 -2.33 3.88
CA PRO A 155 3.45 -0.89 3.98
C PRO A 155 2.81 -0.49 5.32
N LYS A 156 3.31 0.57 5.94
CA LYS A 156 2.74 1.12 7.19
C LYS A 156 2.83 2.64 7.22
N GLY A 157 1.74 3.29 7.58
CA GLY A 157 1.69 4.73 7.84
C GLY A 157 1.89 5.04 9.31
N TYR A 158 2.70 6.06 9.61
CA TYR A 158 2.94 6.55 10.97
C TYR A 158 2.45 8.00 11.18
N GLY A 159 2.01 8.68 10.13
CA GLY A 159 1.68 10.11 10.17
C GLY A 159 2.84 10.91 10.76
N ALA A 160 2.52 11.81 11.70
CA ALA A 160 3.49 12.65 12.41
C ALA A 160 3.98 12.04 13.74
N SER A 161 3.55 10.82 14.09
CA SER A 161 3.73 10.27 15.45
C SER A 161 5.16 9.84 15.79
N ARG A 162 6.05 9.74 14.79
CA ARG A 162 7.44 9.28 14.95
C ARG A 162 8.44 10.27 14.33
N PRO A 163 8.55 11.50 14.88
CA PRO A 163 9.52 12.47 14.41
C PRO A 163 10.94 12.00 14.72
N ILE A 164 11.86 12.26 13.80
CA ILE A 164 13.30 12.01 13.97
C ILE A 164 14.09 13.30 14.17
N ALA A 165 13.43 14.44 13.94
CA ALA A 165 14.00 15.77 14.05
C ALA A 165 12.98 16.75 14.62
N ASP A 166 13.47 17.90 15.07
CA ASP A 166 12.64 18.96 15.62
C ASP A 166 11.60 19.44 14.59
N SER A 167 10.33 19.28 14.91
CA SER A 167 9.25 19.69 14.00
C SER A 167 9.02 21.21 13.98
N ALA A 168 9.68 21.96 14.86
CA ALA A 168 9.64 23.42 14.85
C ALA A 168 10.45 24.05 13.71
N THR A 169 11.50 23.37 13.22
CA THR A 169 12.36 23.88 12.13
C THR A 169 11.93 23.37 10.75
N ASP A 170 12.20 24.14 9.70
CA ASP A 170 11.92 23.71 8.32
C ASP A 170 12.74 22.49 7.94
N GLU A 171 14.00 22.46 8.38
CA GLU A 171 14.93 21.36 8.19
C GLU A 171 14.41 20.08 8.87
N GLY A 172 13.97 20.17 10.13
CA GLY A 172 13.48 19.01 10.85
C GLY A 172 12.13 18.51 10.33
N ARG A 173 11.24 19.41 9.89
CA ARG A 173 10.03 19.01 9.15
C ARG A 173 10.36 18.28 7.85
N TRP A 174 11.37 18.73 7.11
CA TRP A 174 11.81 18.05 5.90
C TRP A 174 12.35 16.64 6.21
N GLN A 175 13.14 16.48 7.27
CA GLN A 175 13.64 15.17 7.71
C GLN A 175 12.50 14.23 8.17
N ASN A 176 11.44 14.79 8.76
CA ASN A 176 10.28 14.01 9.20
C ASN A 176 9.41 13.51 8.03
N ARG A 177 9.40 14.20 6.88
CA ARG A 177 8.71 13.76 5.65
C ARG A 177 9.52 12.72 4.87
N ARG A 178 9.62 11.50 5.41
CA ARG A 178 10.46 10.43 4.88
C ARG A 178 9.72 9.11 4.65
N ILE A 179 10.35 8.25 3.86
CA ILE A 179 10.09 6.81 3.81
C ILE A 179 11.25 6.11 4.49
N GLU A 180 10.96 5.14 5.35
CA GLU A 180 11.97 4.31 6.00
C GLU A 180 11.75 2.82 5.69
N PHE A 181 12.82 2.05 5.70
CA PHE A 181 12.79 0.60 5.58
C PHE A 181 13.23 0.00 6.92
N ALA A 182 12.31 -0.62 7.63
CA ALA A 182 12.58 -1.33 8.89
C ALA A 182 12.62 -2.83 8.64
N ILE A 183 13.43 -3.55 9.41
CA ILE A 183 13.57 -5.00 9.28
C ILE A 183 12.23 -5.63 9.68
N GLY A 184 11.59 -6.34 8.75
CA GLY A 184 10.32 -7.00 9.00
C GLY A 184 10.55 -8.25 9.86
N ALA A 185 10.06 -8.24 11.09
CA ALA A 185 9.88 -9.49 11.83
C ALA A 185 8.70 -10.24 11.17
N LYS A 186 8.96 -11.36 10.51
CA LYS A 186 7.90 -12.35 10.27
C LYS A 186 7.46 -12.84 11.67
N GLY A 187 6.38 -12.28 12.21
CA GLY A 187 5.68 -12.88 13.34
C GLY A 187 5.56 -12.11 14.65
N GLU A 188 5.71 -10.78 14.69
CA GLU A 188 5.24 -10.01 15.86
C GLU A 188 4.37 -8.85 15.38
N GLN A 189 3.07 -9.12 15.27
CA GLN A 189 2.06 -8.06 15.34
C GLN A 189 1.91 -7.68 16.83
N PRO A 190 1.80 -6.39 17.17
CA PRO A 190 1.48 -5.97 18.53
C PRO A 190 0.09 -6.45 18.98
#